data_AF-A0A0G0KW46-F1
#
_entry.id   AF-A0A0G0KW46-F1
#
_cell.length_a   1.000
_cell.length_b   1.000
_cell.length_c   1.000
_cell.angle_alpha   90.00
_cell.angle_beta   90.00
_cell.angle_gamma   90.00
#
_symmetry.space_group_name_H-M   'P 1'
#
loop_
_entity.id
_entity.type
_entity.pdbx_description
1 polymer ?
#
loop_
_entity_poly.entity_id
_entity_poly.type
_entity_poly.pdbx_seq_one_letter_code
_entity_poly.pdbx_strand_id
1 'polypeptide(L)'
;MKRFLGLVLSMWLLFAQTGAVIAQDIPTGKFLGSYYNGKNFESFVFTREDPLINFNWWRGSPGPGVSKDNFSVRWQGRFDFTAGDWEFAVSADDGVRVYIDGTLSFDYWQLQRGNFQKSVKNMSAGSHLIVVEYFENAEWAGVTLNWKKLTAAVSPGAATVKPGTVVPTTSPLYNSLYQSSCEDLTLNPLGGEAPLEVEFSGAGYDPYGVIQSYIFDFGEGTSASKVTQEDSYASYVYNTPGVFNVTLTIKDSKGNLRTADVCKQKVTVGGYYKEGIGGYADPAVIPATVSSLPKTGIFDTNLWLIFITVPMAGLGLLLNRKFSKF
;
A
#
# COMPACT_ATOMS: atom_id res chain seq x y z
N MET A 1 90.07 11.41 -28.36
CA MET A 1 89.63 10.45 -29.40
C MET A 1 88.31 9.81 -28.95
N LYS A 2 87.38 9.69 -29.91
CA LYS A 2 86.11 8.93 -29.90
C LYS A 2 84.94 9.43 -29.03
N ARG A 3 83.98 10.00 -29.77
CA ARG A 3 82.57 10.27 -29.48
C ARG A 3 81.78 8.96 -29.36
N PHE A 4 80.66 8.95 -28.63
CA PHE A 4 79.40 8.39 -29.16
C PHE A 4 78.17 9.03 -28.49
N LEU A 5 77.18 9.25 -29.34
CA LEU A 5 75.90 9.92 -29.19
C LEU A 5 74.85 8.88 -28.75
N GLY A 6 73.94 9.23 -27.83
CA GLY A 6 72.81 8.38 -27.42
C GLY A 6 71.56 9.23 -27.19
N LEU A 7 70.52 8.90 -27.94
CA LEU A 7 69.31 9.67 -28.27
C LEU A 7 68.20 9.52 -27.19
N VAL A 8 67.61 10.66 -26.79
CA VAL A 8 66.17 10.99 -26.59
C VAL A 8 65.20 9.90 -26.08
N LEU A 9 64.50 10.18 -24.97
CA LEU A 9 63.02 10.18 -24.96
C LEU A 9 62.46 10.96 -23.75
N SER A 10 61.94 12.17 -24.03
CA SER A 10 61.06 12.90 -23.13
C SER A 10 59.72 12.18 -23.07
N MET A 11 59.51 11.35 -22.04
CA MET A 11 58.23 10.71 -21.79
C MET A 11 57.31 11.73 -21.11
N TRP A 12 56.40 12.29 -21.90
CA TRP A 12 55.23 12.99 -21.40
C TRP A 12 54.46 12.02 -20.50
N LEU A 13 54.38 12.31 -19.20
CA LEU A 13 53.44 11.64 -18.32
C LEU A 13 52.05 12.04 -18.79
N LEU A 14 51.41 11.19 -19.60
CA LEU A 14 49.97 11.24 -19.78
C LEU A 14 49.36 11.05 -18.39
N PHE A 15 48.59 12.05 -17.96
CA PHE A 15 47.60 11.89 -16.92
C PHE A 15 46.65 10.77 -17.34
N ALA A 16 46.91 9.54 -16.89
CA ALA A 16 45.83 8.59 -16.68
C ALA A 16 45.18 9.02 -15.36
N GLN A 17 44.27 9.99 -15.46
CA GLN A 17 43.25 10.17 -14.45
C GLN A 17 42.44 8.89 -14.48
N THR A 18 42.82 7.94 -13.62
CA THR A 18 41.99 6.78 -13.32
C THR A 18 40.68 7.37 -12.84
N GLY A 19 39.67 7.35 -13.70
CA GLY A 19 38.32 7.67 -13.29
C GLY A 19 38.06 6.84 -12.05
N ALA A 20 37.83 7.52 -10.92
CA ALA A 20 37.13 6.89 -9.83
C ALA A 20 35.92 6.24 -10.48
N VAL A 21 35.81 4.91 -10.36
CA VAL A 21 34.55 4.23 -10.62
C VAL A 21 33.55 5.00 -9.77
N ILE A 22 32.71 5.83 -10.40
CA ILE A 22 31.66 6.55 -9.69
C ILE A 22 30.90 5.44 -8.99
N ALA A 23 30.95 5.42 -7.66
CA ALA A 23 30.09 4.56 -6.88
C ALA A 23 28.70 4.81 -7.43
N GLN A 24 28.10 3.80 -8.05
CA GLN A 24 26.78 3.95 -8.66
C GLN A 24 25.87 4.51 -7.58
N ASP A 25 25.29 5.69 -7.83
CA ASP A 25 24.57 6.44 -6.80
C ASP A 25 23.51 5.53 -6.17
N ILE A 26 23.67 5.23 -4.88
CA ILE A 26 22.72 4.38 -4.16
C ILE A 26 21.41 5.18 -4.08
N PRO A 27 20.32 4.69 -4.69
CA PRO A 27 19.11 5.48 -4.79
C PRO A 27 18.46 5.66 -3.42
N THR A 28 17.72 6.76 -3.27
CA THR A 28 16.92 7.04 -2.06
C THR A 28 15.47 6.61 -2.29
N GLY A 29 14.88 5.92 -1.32
CA GLY A 29 13.48 5.48 -1.35
C GLY A 29 13.19 4.26 -2.23
N LYS A 30 14.23 3.63 -2.79
CA LYS A 30 14.17 2.43 -3.62
C LYS A 30 15.50 1.69 -3.57
N PHE A 31 15.56 0.51 -4.17
CA PHE A 31 16.78 -0.28 -4.29
C PHE A 31 17.36 -0.24 -5.69
N LEU A 32 18.67 -0.34 -5.78
CA LEU A 32 19.39 -0.71 -6.98
C LEU A 32 19.88 -2.15 -6.82
N GLY A 33 19.30 -3.08 -7.58
CA GLY A 33 19.67 -4.48 -7.62
C GLY A 33 20.75 -4.76 -8.66
N SER A 34 21.82 -5.45 -8.25
CA SER A 34 22.84 -6.02 -9.14
C SER A 34 22.61 -7.53 -9.23
N TYR A 35 22.40 -8.04 -10.43
CA TYR A 35 22.01 -9.43 -10.70
C TYR A 35 23.18 -10.22 -11.28
N TYR A 36 23.39 -11.43 -10.76
CA TYR A 36 24.55 -12.26 -11.06
C TYR A 36 24.13 -13.70 -11.39
N ASN A 37 24.88 -14.35 -12.29
CA ASN A 37 24.93 -15.80 -12.37
C ASN A 37 25.93 -16.35 -11.35
N GLY A 38 25.56 -17.43 -10.70
CA GLY A 38 26.25 -18.04 -9.56
C GLY A 38 25.70 -17.56 -8.21
N LYS A 39 25.95 -18.35 -7.16
CA LYS A 39 25.37 -18.14 -5.81
C LYS A 39 26.15 -17.15 -4.94
N ASN A 40 27.35 -16.76 -5.35
CA ASN A 40 28.25 -15.88 -4.61
C ASN A 40 28.74 -14.71 -5.49
N PHE A 41 27.84 -14.13 -6.29
CA PHE A 41 28.08 -12.95 -7.13
C PHE A 41 29.17 -13.16 -8.20
N GLU A 42 29.30 -14.38 -8.73
CA GLU A 42 30.43 -14.78 -9.58
C GLU A 42 30.45 -14.04 -10.93
N SER A 43 29.31 -13.95 -11.61
CA SER A 43 29.22 -13.35 -12.94
C SER A 43 28.11 -12.32 -13.02
N PHE A 44 28.48 -11.05 -12.99
CA PHE A 44 27.54 -9.93 -13.17
C PHE A 44 26.80 -10.03 -14.51
N VAL A 45 25.50 -9.71 -14.51
CA VAL A 45 24.65 -9.69 -15.70
C VAL A 45 24.14 -8.28 -15.98
N PHE A 46 23.34 -7.71 -15.07
CA PHE A 46 22.77 -6.36 -15.21
C PHE A 46 22.44 -5.73 -13.86
N THR A 47 22.15 -4.43 -13.87
CA THR A 47 21.52 -3.72 -12.75
C THR A 47 20.11 -3.26 -13.09
N ARG A 48 19.20 -3.23 -12.10
CA ARG A 48 17.84 -2.69 -12.24
C ARG A 48 17.45 -1.94 -10.96
N GLU A 49 16.64 -0.90 -11.08
CA GLU A 49 15.99 -0.28 -9.93
C GLU A 49 14.74 -1.08 -9.54
N ASP A 50 14.63 -1.41 -8.26
CA ASP A 50 13.50 -2.13 -7.69
C ASP A 50 12.90 -1.28 -6.56
N PRO A 51 11.65 -0.79 -6.67
CA PRO A 51 11.04 0.05 -5.64
C PRO A 51 10.98 -0.64 -4.27
N LEU A 52 10.78 -1.96 -4.27
CA LEU A 52 10.71 -2.81 -3.10
C LEU A 52 11.42 -4.15 -3.39
N ILE A 53 11.91 -4.82 -2.35
CA ILE A 53 12.33 -6.22 -2.44
C ILE A 53 11.11 -7.07 -2.08
N ASN A 54 10.36 -7.46 -3.09
CA ASN A 54 9.21 -8.35 -2.99
C ASN A 54 9.11 -9.18 -4.27
N PHE A 55 9.97 -10.19 -4.36
CA PHE A 55 10.12 -11.01 -5.55
C PHE A 55 9.69 -12.45 -5.31
N ASN A 56 8.89 -12.96 -6.24
CA ASN A 56 8.60 -14.39 -6.37
C ASN A 56 8.81 -14.78 -7.83
N TRP A 57 9.95 -15.41 -8.11
CA TRP A 57 10.29 -15.88 -9.44
C TRP A 57 9.85 -17.31 -9.69
N TRP A 58 9.31 -18.01 -8.68
CA TRP A 58 8.98 -19.42 -8.77
C TRP A 58 10.19 -20.22 -9.29
N ARG A 59 9.99 -21.04 -10.35
CA ARG A 59 11.03 -21.78 -11.08
C ARG A 59 11.65 -20.98 -12.24
N GLY A 60 11.49 -19.66 -12.18
CA GLY A 60 11.83 -18.71 -13.24
C GLY A 60 13.16 -18.02 -13.00
N SER A 61 13.43 -17.00 -13.82
CA SER A 61 14.63 -16.19 -13.74
C SER A 61 14.26 -14.74 -13.44
N PRO A 62 15.10 -13.98 -12.70
CA PRO A 62 14.84 -12.59 -12.36
C PRO A 62 14.93 -11.62 -13.56
N GLY A 63 15.47 -12.08 -14.69
CA GLY A 63 15.50 -11.30 -15.92
C GLY A 63 16.37 -11.91 -17.01
N PRO A 64 16.33 -11.35 -18.23
CA PRO A 64 17.12 -11.84 -19.36
C PRO A 64 18.61 -11.96 -19.01
N GLY A 65 19.20 -13.13 -19.31
CA GLY A 65 20.62 -13.40 -19.07
C GLY A 65 20.97 -13.92 -17.67
N VAL A 66 20.04 -13.89 -16.72
CA VAL A 66 20.21 -14.57 -15.42
C VAL A 66 19.65 -15.98 -15.51
N SER A 67 20.38 -16.94 -14.97
CA SER A 67 19.98 -18.35 -14.89
C SER A 67 18.72 -18.50 -14.04
N LYS A 68 17.94 -19.57 -14.28
CA LYS A 68 16.76 -19.89 -13.46
C LYS A 68 17.16 -20.38 -12.07
N ASP A 69 18.19 -21.22 -12.03
CA ASP A 69 18.81 -21.74 -10.81
C ASP A 69 20.23 -21.18 -10.70
N ASN A 70 20.84 -21.25 -9.52
CA ASN A 70 22.20 -20.77 -9.26
C ASN A 70 22.43 -19.32 -9.69
N PHE A 71 21.66 -18.40 -9.09
CA PHE A 71 21.85 -16.98 -9.28
C PHE A 71 21.92 -16.25 -7.94
N SER A 72 22.37 -15.01 -7.95
CA SER A 72 22.42 -14.16 -6.76
C SER A 72 22.13 -12.71 -7.11
N VAL A 73 21.65 -11.97 -6.12
CA VAL A 73 21.31 -10.56 -6.27
C VAL A 73 21.81 -9.78 -5.05
N ARG A 74 22.38 -8.60 -5.29
CA ARG A 74 22.70 -7.63 -4.25
C ARG A 74 21.95 -6.34 -4.49
N TRP A 75 21.07 -5.99 -3.57
CA TRP A 75 20.37 -4.71 -3.55
C TRP A 75 21.00 -3.73 -2.58
N GLN A 76 21.04 -2.46 -2.96
CA GLN A 76 21.47 -1.36 -2.11
C GLN A 76 20.48 -0.20 -2.24
N GLY A 77 20.07 0.40 -1.12
CA GLY A 77 19.16 1.55 -1.12
C GLY A 77 19.31 2.39 0.15
N ARG A 78 19.06 3.69 0.04
CA ARG A 78 19.00 4.60 1.19
C ARG A 78 17.55 4.90 1.54
N PHE A 79 17.19 4.81 2.81
CA PHE A 79 15.83 5.06 3.28
C PHE A 79 15.85 5.94 4.52
N ASP A 80 14.90 6.85 4.60
CA ASP A 80 14.77 7.75 5.75
C ASP A 80 13.92 7.09 6.84
N PHE A 81 14.47 7.07 8.05
CA PHE A 81 13.80 6.59 9.24
C PHE A 81 13.58 7.73 10.22
N THR A 82 12.53 7.61 11.01
CA THR A 82 12.39 8.42 12.23
C THR A 82 13.01 7.65 13.39
N ALA A 83 13.57 8.37 14.37
CA ALA A 83 14.18 7.75 15.52
C ALA A 83 13.20 6.84 16.27
N GLY A 84 13.69 5.70 16.77
CA GLY A 84 12.95 4.73 17.56
C GLY A 84 13.12 3.30 17.07
N ASP A 85 12.29 2.40 17.61
CA ASP A 85 12.36 0.97 17.28
C ASP A 85 11.61 0.67 15.97
N TRP A 86 12.28 -0.04 15.08
CA TRP A 86 11.74 -0.54 13.83
C TRP A 86 11.90 -2.06 13.79
N GLU A 87 10.83 -2.76 13.44
CA GLU A 87 10.87 -4.20 13.17
C GLU A 87 11.14 -4.40 11.69
N PHE A 88 12.26 -5.05 11.37
CA PHE A 88 12.58 -5.56 10.04
C PHE A 88 12.17 -7.03 9.95
N ALA A 89 11.67 -7.43 8.79
CA ALA A 89 11.28 -8.80 8.48
C ALA A 89 11.81 -9.19 7.11
N VAL A 90 12.43 -10.36 7.01
CA VAL A 90 13.00 -10.89 5.76
C VAL A 90 12.52 -12.32 5.56
N SER A 91 12.20 -12.68 4.32
CA SER A 91 11.96 -14.06 3.89
C SER A 91 12.81 -14.36 2.68
N ALA A 92 13.39 -15.56 2.61
CA ALA A 92 14.09 -16.00 1.42
C ALA A 92 14.02 -17.52 1.23
N ASP A 93 13.94 -17.90 -0.04
CA ASP A 93 14.22 -19.23 -0.58
C ASP A 93 15.16 -18.99 -1.77
N ASP A 94 16.47 -19.24 -1.70
CA ASP A 94 17.24 -19.81 -0.58
C ASP A 94 17.80 -18.75 0.40
N GLY A 95 19.07 -18.37 0.25
CA GLY A 95 19.85 -17.72 1.28
C GLY A 95 19.77 -16.21 1.24
N VAL A 96 19.86 -15.57 2.41
CA VAL A 96 19.75 -14.11 2.53
C VAL A 96 20.65 -13.53 3.62
N ARG A 97 21.24 -12.36 3.35
CA ARG A 97 21.87 -11.49 4.34
C ARG A 97 21.33 -10.08 4.21
N VAL A 98 21.13 -9.41 5.34
CA VAL A 98 20.69 -8.01 5.38
C VAL A 98 21.59 -7.21 6.27
N TYR A 99 22.10 -6.09 5.75
CA TYR A 99 22.95 -5.14 6.45
C TYR A 99 22.22 -3.80 6.58
N ILE A 100 22.30 -3.22 7.77
CA ILE A 100 21.75 -1.91 8.09
C ILE A 100 22.93 -1.05 8.55
N ASP A 101 23.24 0.01 7.82
CA ASP A 101 24.44 0.84 7.97
C ASP A 101 25.74 0.03 8.05
N GLY A 102 25.84 -1.00 7.21
CA GLY A 102 26.98 -1.92 7.19
C GLY A 102 27.00 -2.98 8.30
N THR A 103 26.07 -2.92 9.26
CA THR A 103 25.96 -3.92 10.32
C THR A 103 25.08 -5.08 9.87
N LEU A 104 25.64 -6.30 9.87
CA LEU A 104 24.92 -7.53 9.56
C LEU A 104 23.80 -7.78 10.59
N SER A 105 22.56 -7.69 10.14
CA SER A 105 21.37 -7.82 10.98
C SER A 105 20.67 -9.16 10.82
N PHE A 106 20.80 -9.79 9.65
CA PHE A 106 20.28 -11.12 9.34
C PHE A 106 21.35 -11.88 8.58
N ASP A 107 21.68 -13.10 9.03
CA ASP A 107 22.68 -13.95 8.40
C ASP A 107 22.16 -15.38 8.22
N TYR A 108 21.56 -15.62 7.05
CA TYR A 108 20.99 -16.91 6.67
C TYR A 108 21.53 -17.30 5.29
N TRP A 109 22.86 -17.28 5.13
CA TRP A 109 23.54 -17.64 3.88
C TRP A 109 23.69 -19.17 3.72
N GLN A 110 22.56 -19.87 3.65
CA GLN A 110 22.49 -21.33 3.58
C GLN A 110 21.33 -21.79 2.69
N LEU A 111 21.37 -23.05 2.26
CA LEU A 111 20.25 -23.68 1.57
C LEU A 111 19.06 -23.79 2.52
N GLN A 112 17.90 -23.30 2.10
CA GLN A 112 16.71 -23.31 2.95
C GLN A 112 15.47 -23.12 2.10
N ARG A 113 14.40 -23.82 2.49
CA ARG A 113 13.07 -23.54 1.94
C ARG A 113 12.47 -22.38 2.73
N GLY A 114 11.97 -21.37 2.02
CA GLY A 114 11.33 -20.15 2.53
C GLY A 114 11.42 -19.94 4.04
N ASN A 115 12.49 -19.29 4.52
CA ASN A 115 12.69 -19.03 5.95
C ASN A 115 12.42 -17.56 6.27
N PHE A 116 11.49 -17.33 7.21
CA PHE A 116 11.06 -16.00 7.63
C PHE A 116 11.68 -15.62 8.98
N GLN A 117 12.31 -14.44 9.03
CA GLN A 117 13.05 -13.96 10.20
C GLN A 117 12.71 -12.50 10.49
N LYS A 118 12.70 -12.13 11.78
CA LYS A 118 12.46 -10.76 12.24
C LYS A 118 13.52 -10.28 13.20
N SER A 119 13.78 -8.98 13.18
CA SER A 119 14.67 -8.32 14.13
C SER A 119 14.19 -6.91 14.40
N VAL A 120 14.17 -6.52 15.67
CA VAL A 120 13.91 -5.12 16.07
C VAL A 120 15.25 -4.39 16.12
N LYS A 121 15.30 -3.24 15.47
CA LYS A 121 16.46 -2.34 15.46
C LYS A 121 16.04 -0.96 15.91
N ASN A 122 16.80 -0.41 16.85
CA ASN A 122 16.67 0.98 17.21
C ASN A 122 17.40 1.83 16.15
N MET A 123 16.63 2.61 15.40
CA MET A 123 17.12 3.44 14.30
C MET A 123 17.29 4.89 14.80
N SER A 124 18.34 5.58 14.35
CA SER A 124 18.39 7.04 14.46
C SER A 124 17.45 7.71 13.46
N ALA A 125 17.16 9.00 13.64
CA ALA A 125 16.47 9.75 12.61
C ALA A 125 17.44 10.09 11.46
N GLY A 126 16.97 9.98 10.22
CA GLY A 126 17.73 10.34 9.02
C GLY A 126 17.88 9.19 8.03
N SER A 127 18.80 9.36 7.10
CA SER A 127 19.01 8.46 5.98
C SER A 127 19.92 7.29 6.37
N HIS A 128 19.41 6.07 6.25
CA HIS A 128 20.10 4.82 6.56
C HIS A 128 20.35 3.99 5.30
N LEU A 129 21.50 3.30 5.25
CA LEU A 129 21.83 2.40 4.15
C LEU A 129 21.32 0.99 4.46
N ILE A 130 20.53 0.44 3.54
CA ILE A 130 20.07 -0.94 3.58
C ILE A 130 20.71 -1.71 2.42
N VAL A 131 21.40 -2.81 2.75
CA VAL A 131 21.96 -3.74 1.76
C VAL A 131 21.34 -5.11 1.97
N VAL A 132 20.85 -5.72 0.90
CA VAL A 132 20.32 -7.08 0.90
C VAL A 132 21.10 -7.91 -0.10
N GLU A 133 21.51 -9.08 0.35
CA GLU A 133 22.15 -10.09 -0.47
C GLU A 133 21.28 -11.33 -0.46
N TYR A 134 21.08 -11.91 -1.64
CA TYR A 134 20.26 -13.10 -1.83
C TYR A 134 20.95 -14.06 -2.79
N PHE A 135 20.78 -15.36 -2.58
CA PHE A 135 21.06 -16.36 -3.61
C PHE A 135 19.92 -17.35 -3.76
N GLU A 136 19.77 -17.84 -4.98
CA GLU A 136 18.95 -18.99 -5.33
C GLU A 136 19.85 -20.16 -5.70
N ASN A 137 19.57 -21.34 -5.15
CA ASN A 137 20.24 -22.57 -5.55
C ASN A 137 19.46 -23.32 -6.62
N ALA A 138 18.22 -23.72 -6.35
CA ALA A 138 17.40 -24.45 -7.29
C ALA A 138 15.92 -24.49 -6.89
N GLU A 139 15.07 -24.68 -7.91
CA GLU A 139 13.62 -24.79 -7.78
C GLU A 139 12.90 -23.47 -7.52
N TRP A 140 12.62 -23.09 -6.27
CA TRP A 140 11.70 -22.00 -5.96
C TRP A 140 12.45 -20.79 -5.42
N ALA A 141 12.55 -19.76 -6.27
CA ALA A 141 13.24 -18.54 -5.96
C ALA A 141 12.29 -17.44 -5.48
N GLY A 142 12.48 -16.95 -4.26
CA GLY A 142 11.72 -15.83 -3.73
C GLY A 142 12.42 -15.11 -2.59
N VAL A 143 12.26 -13.80 -2.51
CA VAL A 143 12.81 -12.96 -1.43
C VAL A 143 11.93 -11.76 -1.14
N THR A 144 11.73 -11.48 0.14
CA THR A 144 11.00 -10.30 0.63
C THR A 144 11.79 -9.61 1.74
N LEU A 145 11.74 -8.28 1.76
CA LEU A 145 12.17 -7.46 2.89
C LEU A 145 11.11 -6.39 3.15
N ASN A 146 10.67 -6.28 4.40
CA ASN A 146 9.76 -5.24 4.85
C ASN A 146 10.13 -4.75 6.25
N TRP A 147 9.69 -3.54 6.60
CA TRP A 147 9.89 -2.99 7.93
C TRP A 147 8.72 -2.11 8.36
N LYS A 148 8.55 -1.97 9.68
CA LYS A 148 7.56 -1.06 10.27
C LYS A 148 8.08 -0.41 11.53
N LYS A 149 7.67 0.84 11.77
CA LYS A 149 7.95 1.51 13.05
C LYS A 149 7.11 0.86 14.13
N LEU A 150 7.74 0.51 15.24
CA LEU A 150 7.02 0.11 16.44
C LEU A 150 6.61 1.37 17.20
N THR A 151 5.32 1.50 17.49
CA THR A 151 4.88 2.48 18.46
C THR A 151 5.34 2.01 19.83
N ALA A 152 5.94 2.90 20.61
CA ALA A 152 6.17 2.61 22.01
C ALA A 152 4.83 2.18 22.61
N ALA A 153 4.79 1.00 23.24
CA ALA A 153 3.67 0.70 24.10
C ALA A 153 3.56 1.88 25.07
N VAL A 154 2.41 2.55 25.08
CA VAL A 154 2.06 3.40 26.21
C VAL A 154 2.08 2.47 27.41
N SER A 155 3.21 2.44 28.12
CA SER A 155 3.23 1.99 29.50
C SER A 155 2.12 2.81 30.15
N PRO A 156 1.05 2.18 30.68
CA PRO A 156 0.09 2.94 31.46
C PRO A 156 0.92 3.57 32.57
N GLY A 157 1.12 4.89 32.46
CA GLY A 157 1.83 5.66 33.47
C GLY A 157 1.24 5.25 34.81
N ALA A 158 2.11 5.02 35.78
CA ALA A 158 1.76 4.57 37.13
C ALA A 158 0.64 5.45 37.71
N ALA A 159 -0.60 5.07 37.41
CA ALA A 159 -1.78 5.58 38.05
C ALA A 159 -1.90 4.76 39.32
N THR A 160 -1.72 5.42 40.45
CA THR A 160 -2.01 4.89 41.78
C THR A 160 -3.36 4.18 41.75
N VAL A 161 -3.34 2.85 41.82
CA VAL A 161 -4.53 2.00 41.70
C VAL A 161 -5.38 2.15 42.95
N LYS A 162 -6.65 2.54 42.78
CA LYS A 162 -7.71 2.28 43.78
C LYS A 162 -8.17 0.82 43.57
N PRO A 163 -8.21 -0.03 44.61
CA PRO A 163 -8.58 -1.44 44.44
C PRO A 163 -10.05 -1.58 44.04
N GLY A 164 -10.33 -2.38 43.01
CA GLY A 164 -11.66 -2.93 42.77
C GLY A 164 -12.36 -2.50 41.47
N THR A 165 -11.73 -2.68 40.32
CA THR A 165 -12.45 -2.90 39.05
C THR A 165 -11.64 -3.86 38.20
N VAL A 166 -12.16 -5.06 37.96
CA VAL A 166 -11.61 -5.98 36.94
C VAL A 166 -11.79 -5.31 35.58
N VAL A 167 -10.70 -4.77 35.04
CA VAL A 167 -10.62 -4.41 33.63
C VAL A 167 -10.45 -5.71 32.85
N PRO A 168 -11.32 -6.03 31.87
CA PRO A 168 -11.07 -7.14 30.98
C PRO A 168 -9.82 -6.80 30.14
N THR A 169 -8.69 -7.35 30.53
CA THR A 169 -7.47 -7.38 29.74
C THR A 169 -7.65 -8.38 28.61
N THR A 170 -8.38 -8.01 27.55
CA THR A 170 -8.05 -8.58 26.24
C THR A 170 -6.84 -7.81 25.73
N SER A 171 -5.66 -8.25 26.18
CA SER A 171 -4.44 -8.09 25.40
C SER A 171 -4.77 -8.50 23.95
N PRO A 172 -4.42 -7.73 22.91
CA PRO A 172 -4.67 -8.13 21.54
C PRO A 172 -4.12 -9.55 21.36
N LEU A 173 -5.00 -10.43 20.92
CA LEU A 173 -4.77 -11.86 20.88
C LEU A 173 -3.51 -12.18 20.06
N TYR A 174 -2.71 -13.04 20.66
CA TYR A 174 -1.71 -13.93 20.08
C TYR A 174 -1.82 -14.13 18.55
N ASN A 175 -0.77 -13.72 17.83
CA ASN A 175 -0.36 -14.23 16.52
C ASN A 175 -1.21 -13.93 15.26
N SER A 176 -1.30 -12.65 14.87
CA SER A 176 -1.80 -12.21 13.54
C SER A 176 -0.74 -12.19 12.42
N LEU A 177 0.50 -12.63 12.69
CA LEU A 177 1.66 -12.44 11.78
C LEU A 177 2.05 -13.72 11.00
N TYR A 178 1.36 -14.83 11.25
CA TYR A 178 1.61 -16.16 10.66
C TYR A 178 0.41 -16.65 9.84
N GLN A 179 -0.50 -15.75 9.50
CA GLN A 179 -1.69 -16.04 8.72
C GLN A 179 -1.70 -15.12 7.51
N SER A 180 -2.33 -15.58 6.44
CA SER A 180 -2.68 -14.69 5.36
C SER A 180 -3.52 -13.52 5.88
N SER A 181 -3.37 -12.36 5.24
CA SER A 181 -4.01 -11.11 5.64
C SER A 181 -4.44 -10.32 4.42
N CYS A 182 -5.56 -9.61 4.56
CA CYS A 182 -5.99 -8.63 3.59
C CYS A 182 -5.41 -7.28 4.02
N GLU A 183 -4.59 -6.67 3.17
CA GLU A 183 -3.76 -5.51 3.53
C GLU A 183 -4.33 -4.19 3.02
N ASP A 184 -5.03 -4.20 1.89
CA ASP A 184 -5.62 -2.99 1.33
C ASP A 184 -6.89 -3.28 0.51
N LEU A 185 -7.79 -2.30 0.52
CA LEU A 185 -8.90 -2.17 -0.41
C LEU A 185 -9.06 -0.68 -0.76
N THR A 186 -8.74 -0.33 -1.99
CA THR A 186 -8.85 1.02 -2.54
C THR A 186 -9.99 1.09 -3.55
N LEU A 187 -10.78 2.17 -3.49
CA LEU A 187 -11.94 2.41 -4.34
C LEU A 187 -11.80 3.75 -5.06
N ASN A 188 -12.19 3.80 -6.34
CA ASN A 188 -12.20 5.02 -7.11
C ASN A 188 -13.37 5.05 -8.12
N PRO A 189 -14.29 6.02 -8.04
CA PRO A 189 -14.44 7.04 -6.99
C PRO A 189 -15.09 6.47 -5.71
N LEU A 190 -14.95 7.16 -4.58
CA LEU A 190 -15.63 6.81 -3.31
C LEU A 190 -17.12 7.21 -3.28
N GLY A 191 -17.58 7.93 -4.30
CA GLY A 191 -18.97 8.32 -4.44
C GLY A 191 -19.25 9.15 -5.68
N GLY A 192 -20.55 9.34 -5.96
CA GLY A 192 -21.05 10.01 -7.16
C GLY A 192 -22.53 9.72 -7.36
N GLU A 193 -23.11 10.12 -8.49
CA GLU A 193 -24.53 9.90 -8.79
C GLU A 193 -24.75 8.56 -9.47
N ALA A 194 -25.87 7.89 -9.17
CA ALA A 194 -26.28 6.69 -9.90
C ALA A 194 -26.64 7.02 -11.37
N PRO A 195 -26.25 6.19 -12.36
CA PRO A 195 -25.40 5.00 -12.21
C PRO A 195 -23.93 5.38 -11.99
N LEU A 196 -23.33 4.84 -10.92
CA LEU A 196 -21.94 5.08 -10.56
C LEU A 196 -21.10 3.82 -10.82
N GLU A 197 -20.20 3.89 -11.78
CA GLU A 197 -19.14 2.89 -11.92
C GLU A 197 -18.01 3.19 -10.94
N VAL A 198 -17.58 2.16 -10.19
CA VAL A 198 -16.47 2.22 -9.24
C VAL A 198 -15.46 1.14 -9.59
N GLU A 199 -14.19 1.53 -9.57
CA GLU A 199 -13.03 0.65 -9.69
C GLU A 199 -12.52 0.27 -8.30
N PHE A 200 -12.15 -1.00 -8.13
CA PHE A 200 -11.72 -1.59 -6.86
C PHE A 200 -10.35 -2.22 -7.06
N SER A 201 -9.40 -1.90 -6.17
CA SER A 201 -8.08 -2.53 -6.12
C SER A 201 -7.84 -3.11 -4.73
N GLY A 202 -7.40 -4.36 -4.68
CA GLY A 202 -7.14 -5.09 -3.44
C GLY A 202 -5.67 -5.46 -3.27
N ALA A 203 -5.24 -5.64 -2.02
CA ALA A 203 -3.96 -6.24 -1.71
C ALA A 203 -4.12 -7.32 -0.62
N GLY A 204 -3.44 -8.44 -0.82
CA GLY A 204 -3.36 -9.52 0.15
C GLY A 204 -1.93 -9.99 0.35
N TYR A 205 -1.66 -10.53 1.53
CA TYR A 205 -0.38 -11.10 1.90
C TYR A 205 -0.59 -12.52 2.41
N ASP A 206 0.19 -13.49 1.92
CA ASP A 206 0.28 -14.83 2.47
C ASP A 206 1.74 -15.11 2.81
N PRO A 207 2.11 -15.24 4.10
CA PRO A 207 3.49 -15.46 4.50
C PRO A 207 4.06 -16.82 4.04
N TYR A 208 3.22 -17.78 3.64
CA TYR A 208 3.63 -19.15 3.29
C TYR A 208 3.13 -19.61 1.93
N GLY A 209 2.75 -18.69 1.06
CA GLY A 209 2.17 -19.02 -0.23
C GLY A 209 1.74 -17.79 -1.02
N VAL A 210 0.72 -17.97 -1.86
CA VAL A 210 0.14 -16.88 -2.65
C VAL A 210 -1.33 -16.71 -2.34
N ILE A 211 -1.85 -15.52 -2.64
CA ILE A 211 -3.28 -15.31 -2.69
C ILE A 211 -3.80 -16.01 -3.94
N GLN A 212 -4.62 -17.04 -3.73
CA GLN A 212 -5.25 -17.82 -4.78
C GLN A 212 -6.40 -17.04 -5.43
N SER A 213 -7.19 -16.30 -4.64
CA SER A 213 -8.30 -15.51 -5.18
C SER A 213 -8.67 -14.34 -4.28
N TYR A 214 -9.17 -13.28 -4.90
CA TYR A 214 -9.81 -12.13 -4.28
C TYR A 214 -11.33 -12.26 -4.41
N ILE A 215 -12.03 -12.02 -3.31
CA ILE A 215 -13.48 -12.07 -3.21
C ILE A 215 -13.96 -10.66 -2.86
N PHE A 216 -14.46 -9.94 -3.85
CA PHE A 216 -15.06 -8.62 -3.68
C PHE A 216 -16.54 -8.80 -3.36
N ASP A 217 -17.01 -8.17 -2.29
CA ASP A 217 -18.42 -8.01 -1.94
C ASP A 217 -18.78 -6.54 -2.05
N PHE A 218 -19.59 -6.18 -3.04
CA PHE A 218 -19.94 -4.79 -3.36
C PHE A 218 -20.99 -4.19 -2.43
N GLY A 219 -21.52 -4.94 -1.46
CA GLY A 219 -22.29 -4.40 -0.36
C GLY A 219 -23.80 -4.25 -0.59
N GLU A 220 -24.37 -4.82 -1.66
CA GLU A 220 -25.82 -4.78 -1.91
C GLU A 220 -26.60 -5.91 -1.21
N GLY A 221 -25.91 -6.81 -0.51
CA GLY A 221 -26.55 -7.88 0.27
C GLY A 221 -27.06 -9.07 -0.55
N THR A 222 -26.80 -9.13 -1.85
CA THR A 222 -27.11 -10.28 -2.71
C THR A 222 -25.84 -11.05 -3.08
N SER A 223 -25.95 -12.36 -3.33
CA SER A 223 -24.81 -13.17 -3.81
C SER A 223 -24.32 -12.77 -5.21
N ALA A 224 -25.17 -12.11 -6.02
CA ALA A 224 -24.81 -11.60 -7.34
C ALA A 224 -23.89 -10.37 -7.27
N SER A 225 -23.89 -9.68 -6.12
CA SER A 225 -23.02 -8.53 -5.85
C SER A 225 -21.68 -8.96 -5.23
N LYS A 226 -21.31 -10.25 -5.38
CA LYS A 226 -19.99 -10.77 -5.01
C LYS A 226 -19.29 -11.39 -6.21
N VAL A 227 -18.01 -11.11 -6.36
CA VAL A 227 -17.17 -11.68 -7.42
C VAL A 227 -15.95 -12.34 -6.80
N THR A 228 -15.65 -13.56 -7.23
CA THR A 228 -14.41 -14.28 -6.89
C THR A 228 -13.56 -14.40 -8.14
N GLN A 229 -12.31 -13.97 -8.06
CA GLN A 229 -11.40 -13.89 -9.19
C GLN A 229 -9.94 -13.98 -8.73
N GLU A 230 -9.04 -14.29 -9.63
CA GLU A 230 -7.59 -14.32 -9.32
C GLU A 230 -6.98 -12.91 -9.34
N ASP A 231 -7.54 -12.01 -10.16
CA ASP A 231 -7.09 -10.63 -10.28
C ASP A 231 -7.45 -9.80 -9.03
N SER A 232 -6.52 -8.98 -8.57
CA SER A 232 -6.74 -8.05 -7.44
C SER A 232 -7.51 -6.78 -7.83
N TYR A 233 -8.18 -6.77 -8.99
CA TYR A 233 -8.86 -5.60 -9.53
C TYR A 233 -10.25 -5.94 -10.08
N ALA A 234 -11.27 -5.17 -9.71
CA ALA A 234 -12.63 -5.34 -10.21
C ALA A 234 -13.29 -3.99 -10.51
N SER A 235 -14.35 -3.98 -11.32
CA SER A 235 -15.25 -2.83 -11.46
C SER A 235 -16.70 -3.24 -11.20
N TYR A 236 -17.50 -2.29 -10.70
CA TYR A 236 -18.92 -2.51 -10.41
C TYR A 236 -19.73 -1.23 -10.63
N VAL A 237 -20.95 -1.37 -11.15
CA VAL A 237 -21.86 -0.25 -11.40
C VAL A 237 -23.02 -0.27 -10.41
N TYR A 238 -23.08 0.73 -9.54
CA TYR A 238 -24.20 0.97 -8.64
C TYR A 238 -25.31 1.74 -9.36
N ASN A 239 -26.41 1.05 -9.65
CA ASN A 239 -27.54 1.61 -10.39
C ASN A 239 -28.55 2.37 -9.52
N THR A 240 -28.43 2.26 -8.19
CA THR A 240 -29.37 2.89 -7.26
C THR A 240 -28.63 3.75 -6.23
N PRO A 241 -29.26 4.84 -5.77
CA PRO A 241 -28.71 5.66 -4.69
C PRO A 241 -28.67 4.87 -3.39
N GLY A 242 -27.59 5.02 -2.62
CA GLY A 242 -27.41 4.26 -1.40
C GLY A 242 -26.01 4.40 -0.81
N VAL A 243 -25.83 3.81 0.37
CA VAL A 243 -24.54 3.68 1.03
C VAL A 243 -24.20 2.20 1.07
N PHE A 244 -23.13 1.81 0.40
CA PHE A 244 -22.74 0.41 0.24
C PHE A 244 -21.47 0.12 1.02
N ASN A 245 -21.52 -0.89 1.90
CA ASN A 245 -20.35 -1.33 2.66
C ASN A 245 -19.64 -2.43 1.87
N VAL A 246 -18.53 -2.06 1.24
CA VAL A 246 -17.74 -2.93 0.37
C VAL A 246 -16.71 -3.67 1.23
N THR A 247 -16.55 -4.97 0.98
CA THR A 247 -15.56 -5.79 1.69
C THR A 247 -14.72 -6.59 0.71
N LEU A 248 -13.42 -6.66 0.97
CA LEU A 248 -12.51 -7.59 0.31
C LEU A 248 -12.16 -8.74 1.25
N THR A 249 -12.27 -9.96 0.73
CA THR A 249 -11.76 -11.18 1.38
C THR A 249 -10.77 -11.85 0.43
N ILE A 250 -9.59 -12.19 0.94
CA ILE A 250 -8.60 -12.97 0.20
C ILE A 250 -8.73 -14.46 0.54
N LYS A 251 -8.40 -15.31 -0.42
CA LYS A 251 -8.21 -16.75 -0.22
C LYS A 251 -6.77 -17.10 -0.47
N ASP A 252 -6.11 -17.68 0.52
CA ASP A 252 -4.72 -18.12 0.36
C ASP A 252 -4.61 -19.47 -0.36
N SER A 253 -3.37 -19.84 -0.68
CA SER A 253 -3.01 -21.09 -1.35
C SER A 253 -3.41 -22.36 -0.58
N LYS A 254 -3.65 -22.26 0.73
CA LYS A 254 -4.13 -23.35 1.61
C LYS A 254 -5.65 -23.36 1.75
N GLY A 255 -6.34 -22.43 1.09
CA GLY A 255 -7.78 -22.27 1.09
C GLY A 255 -8.34 -21.46 2.25
N ASN A 256 -7.49 -20.82 3.06
CA ASN A 256 -7.96 -19.98 4.15
C ASN A 256 -8.53 -18.67 3.62
N LEU A 257 -9.70 -18.29 4.11
CA LEU A 257 -10.31 -17.00 3.84
C LEU A 257 -9.93 -15.99 4.91
N ARG A 258 -9.52 -14.79 4.49
CA ARG A 258 -9.08 -13.70 5.38
C ARG A 258 -9.59 -12.36 4.91
N THR A 259 -10.08 -11.58 5.87
CA THR A 259 -10.46 -10.18 5.69
C THR A 259 -9.99 -9.40 6.91
N ALA A 260 -9.85 -8.09 6.78
CA ALA A 260 -9.40 -7.19 7.82
C ALA A 260 -10.19 -5.88 7.74
N ASP A 261 -10.11 -5.05 8.78
CA ASP A 261 -10.83 -3.77 8.81
C ASP A 261 -10.33 -2.79 7.74
N VAL A 262 -9.04 -2.85 7.39
CA VAL A 262 -8.46 -2.10 6.27
C VAL A 262 -9.06 -2.49 4.91
N CYS A 263 -9.62 -3.69 4.83
CA CYS A 263 -10.30 -4.22 3.64
C CYS A 263 -11.81 -4.02 3.64
N LYS A 264 -12.31 -3.08 4.46
CA LYS A 264 -13.72 -2.66 4.48
C LYS A 264 -13.79 -1.18 4.13
N GLN A 265 -14.56 -0.86 3.10
CA GLN A 265 -14.71 0.50 2.59
C GLN A 265 -16.19 0.83 2.38
N LYS A 266 -16.46 2.10 2.08
CA LYS A 266 -17.82 2.60 1.87
C LYS A 266 -17.90 3.42 0.59
N VAL A 267 -18.87 3.09 -0.26
CA VAL A 267 -19.25 3.89 -1.42
C VAL A 267 -20.54 4.63 -1.09
N THR A 268 -20.60 5.93 -1.41
CA THR A 268 -21.82 6.73 -1.28
C THR A 268 -22.34 7.13 -2.66
N VAL A 269 -23.50 6.62 -3.03
CA VAL A 269 -24.13 6.86 -4.33
C VAL A 269 -25.33 7.78 -4.13
N GLY A 270 -25.27 8.96 -4.73
CA GLY A 270 -26.34 9.95 -4.78
C GLY A 270 -27.45 9.54 -5.76
N GLY A 271 -28.61 10.17 -5.58
CA GLY A 271 -29.70 10.10 -6.52
C GLY A 271 -29.73 11.30 -7.43
N TYR A 272 -29.92 11.03 -8.72
CA TYR A 272 -30.08 12.07 -9.73
C TYR A 272 -31.36 12.88 -9.44
N TYR A 273 -31.22 13.99 -8.71
CA TYR A 273 -32.26 15.00 -8.65
C TYR A 273 -32.23 15.77 -9.97
N LYS A 274 -33.08 15.39 -10.94
CA LYS A 274 -33.50 16.39 -11.92
C LYS A 274 -34.25 17.44 -11.12
N GLU A 275 -33.67 18.63 -10.95
CA GLU A 275 -34.51 19.82 -10.85
C GLU A 275 -35.36 19.81 -12.11
N GLY A 276 -36.60 19.35 -11.97
CA GLY A 276 -37.60 19.53 -13.00
C GLY A 276 -37.73 21.03 -13.20
N ILE A 277 -37.28 21.51 -14.36
CA ILE A 277 -37.82 22.73 -14.93
C ILE A 277 -39.34 22.59 -14.83
N GLY A 278 -39.97 23.48 -14.06
CA GLY A 278 -41.35 23.37 -13.62
C GLY A 278 -42.31 22.96 -14.73
N GLY A 279 -42.69 21.69 -14.72
CA GLY A 279 -43.91 21.22 -15.36
C GLY A 279 -45.04 21.47 -14.38
N TYR A 280 -46.00 22.30 -14.76
CA TYR A 280 -47.26 22.47 -14.05
C TYR A 280 -47.85 21.08 -13.76
N ALA A 281 -47.87 20.69 -12.49
CA ALA A 281 -48.72 19.59 -12.06
C ALA A 281 -50.16 20.11 -12.03
N ASP A 282 -51.01 19.50 -12.87
CA ASP A 282 -52.46 19.57 -12.76
C ASP A 282 -52.89 19.19 -11.33
N PRO A 283 -53.65 20.03 -10.59
CA PRO A 283 -53.95 19.80 -9.17
C PRO A 283 -54.97 18.68 -8.92
N ALA A 284 -55.30 17.85 -9.90
CA ALA A 284 -56.19 16.71 -9.72
C ALA A 284 -55.42 15.39 -9.82
N VAL A 285 -55.54 14.55 -8.79
CA VAL A 285 -55.10 13.15 -8.68
C VAL A 285 -53.69 12.95 -8.11
N ILE A 286 -53.54 12.94 -6.77
CA ILE A 286 -52.96 11.81 -6.00
C ILE A 286 -53.53 11.83 -4.55
N PRO A 287 -54.09 10.72 -4.00
CA PRO A 287 -54.47 10.61 -2.58
C PRO A 287 -53.28 10.27 -1.66
N ALA A 288 -53.42 10.65 -0.39
CA ALA A 288 -52.51 10.52 0.77
C ALA A 288 -51.62 9.25 0.82
N THR A 289 -50.38 9.30 1.31
CA THR A 289 -50.06 9.41 2.75
C THR A 289 -48.56 9.64 2.95
N VAL A 290 -48.18 10.72 3.67
CA VAL A 290 -46.80 10.93 4.12
C VAL A 290 -46.71 10.49 5.58
N SER A 291 -46.29 9.25 5.82
CA SER A 291 -45.85 8.81 7.13
C SER A 291 -44.34 8.60 7.12
N SER A 292 -43.66 9.30 8.03
CA SER A 292 -42.24 9.20 8.42
C SER A 292 -41.20 9.98 7.59
N LEU A 293 -41.08 11.27 7.89
CA LEU A 293 -39.78 11.95 7.87
C LEU A 293 -39.21 11.94 9.31
N PRO A 294 -37.92 11.64 9.52
CA PRO A 294 -37.33 11.62 10.85
C PRO A 294 -37.28 13.03 11.47
N LYS A 295 -37.84 13.15 12.68
CA LYS A 295 -37.68 14.31 13.55
C LYS A 295 -36.29 14.27 14.17
N THR A 296 -35.40 15.18 13.76
CA THR A 296 -34.31 15.86 14.53
C THR A 296 -33.37 16.51 13.49
N GLY A 297 -33.47 17.82 13.24
CA GLY A 297 -32.65 18.87 13.88
C GLY A 297 -31.37 19.09 13.05
N ILE A 298 -31.26 20.13 12.21
CA ILE A 298 -30.77 21.48 12.55
C ILE A 298 -31.38 22.48 11.54
N PHE A 299 -32.10 23.50 12.01
CA PHE A 299 -32.50 24.64 11.19
C PHE A 299 -31.50 25.79 11.42
N ASP A 300 -30.97 26.34 10.33
CA ASP A 300 -30.24 27.61 10.29
C ASP A 300 -31.22 28.75 10.64
N THR A 301 -30.93 29.49 11.71
CA THR A 301 -31.83 30.52 12.29
C THR A 301 -31.81 31.86 11.55
N ASN A 302 -31.23 31.95 10.35
CA ASN A 302 -31.06 33.22 9.63
C ASN A 302 -31.97 33.44 8.42
N LEU A 303 -33.03 32.65 8.24
CA LEU A 303 -34.02 32.88 7.19
C LEU A 303 -35.19 33.75 7.70
N TRP A 304 -35.27 34.99 7.25
CA TRP A 304 -36.47 35.83 7.43
C TRP A 304 -37.19 35.99 6.09
N LEU A 305 -38.46 35.57 6.05
CA LEU A 305 -39.37 35.78 4.93
C LEU A 305 -40.07 37.14 5.09
N ILE A 306 -39.98 38.00 4.08
CA ILE A 306 -40.82 39.20 3.96
C ILE A 306 -41.87 38.90 2.89
N PHE A 307 -43.15 38.99 3.26
CA PHE A 307 -44.25 38.94 2.31
C PHE A 307 -44.55 40.35 1.80
N ILE A 308 -44.37 40.57 0.49
CA ILE A 308 -44.86 41.78 -0.18
C ILE A 308 -46.08 41.36 -1.01
N THR A 309 -47.24 41.91 -0.67
CA THR A 309 -48.44 41.79 -1.48
C THR A 309 -48.41 42.83 -2.58
N VAL A 310 -48.25 42.40 -3.84
CA VAL A 310 -48.48 43.25 -5.02
C VAL A 310 -49.89 42.94 -5.54
N PRO A 311 -50.79 43.92 -5.68
CA PRO A 311 -52.10 43.67 -6.26
C PRO A 311 -51.96 43.48 -7.77
N MET A 312 -52.31 42.26 -8.19
CA MET A 312 -52.39 41.75 -9.57
C MET A 312 -51.05 41.32 -10.21
N ALA A 313 -51.03 40.03 -10.56
CA ALA A 313 -49.99 39.25 -11.25
C ALA A 313 -48.73 38.89 -10.44
N GLY A 314 -48.79 37.72 -9.80
CA GLY A 314 -47.61 36.89 -9.47
C GLY A 314 -46.97 37.12 -8.11
N LEU A 315 -47.04 36.12 -7.22
CA LEU A 315 -46.19 36.05 -6.04
C LEU A 315 -44.76 35.70 -6.51
N GLY A 316 -43.88 36.70 -6.62
CA GLY A 316 -42.45 36.48 -6.85
C GLY A 316 -41.71 36.31 -5.53
N LEU A 317 -41.04 35.16 -5.33
CA LEU A 317 -40.12 34.94 -4.22
C LEU A 317 -38.72 35.40 -4.64
N LEU A 318 -38.21 36.48 -4.06
CA LEU A 318 -36.82 36.94 -4.27
C LEU A 318 -35.94 36.41 -3.13
N LEU A 319 -35.04 35.48 -3.43
CA LEU A 319 -33.99 35.01 -2.54
C LEU A 319 -32.76 35.91 -2.67
N ASN A 320 -32.55 36.82 -1.72
CA ASN A 320 -31.31 37.60 -1.65
C ASN A 320 -30.32 36.94 -0.68
N ARG A 321 -29.20 36.44 -1.22
CA ARG A 321 -28.08 35.91 -0.43
C ARG A 321 -27.04 37.02 -0.24
N LYS A 322 -26.87 37.54 0.99
CA LYS A 322 -25.70 38.36 1.34
C LYS A 322 -24.49 37.44 1.50
N PHE A 323 -23.49 37.58 0.62
CA PHE A 323 -22.15 37.07 0.92
C PHE A 323 -21.47 38.04 1.89
N SER A 324 -21.26 37.64 3.15
CA SER A 324 -20.31 38.36 4.00
C SER A 324 -18.90 37.90 3.63
N LYS A 325 -18.09 38.82 3.12
CA LYS A 325 -16.63 38.67 3.14
C LYS A 325 -16.18 38.60 4.60
N PHE A 326 -15.48 37.54 4.98
CA PHE A 326 -14.15 37.56 5.60
C PHE A 326 -13.54 36.17 5.46
#